data_AF-A0A3F3MVF0-F1
#
_entry.id   AF-A0A3F3MVF0-F1
#
_cell.length_a   1.000
_cell.length_b   1.000
_cell.length_c   1.000
_cell.angle_alpha   90.00
_cell.angle_beta   90.00
_cell.angle_gamma   90.00
#
_symmetry.space_group_name_H-M   'P 1'
#
loop_
_entity.id
_entity.type
_entity.pdbx_description
1 polymer ?
#
loop_
_entity_poly.entity_id
_entity_poly.type
_entity_poly.pdbx_seq_one_letter_code
_entity_poly.pdbx_strand_id
1 'polypeptide(L)'
;APYRIITKETDLDSVIAELGLPVIIKPVHEGSSVGMSKVEKAEDFAAAIEKATQHDAVVMAEKWITGREFTISFLNGQPLPVIRLQPPADVAFYDYEAKYQRNDVEYGIPCGLSETEEKKLQALCLRAFQAVGAEGWGRIDAMQDEQGNFWLLEVNTVPGMTSHSLVPKAAKAVGYSFDELCVAILEQTLEGTA
;
A
#
# COMPACT_ATOMS: atom_id res chain seq x y z
N ALA A 1 7.89 -7.27 -2.56
CA ALA A 1 9.22 -7.75 -2.13
C ALA A 1 9.31 -9.27 -2.34
N PRO A 2 10.44 -9.96 -2.07
CA PRO A 2 10.44 -11.43 -2.01
C PRO A 2 9.38 -11.92 -1.01
N TYR A 3 8.64 -12.95 -1.39
CA TYR A 3 7.53 -13.48 -0.60
C TYR A 3 7.36 -14.98 -0.77
N ARG A 4 6.63 -15.59 0.17
CA ARG A 4 6.27 -17.01 0.18
C ARG A 4 4.82 -17.18 0.64
N ILE A 5 4.04 -17.98 -0.08
CA ILE A 5 2.79 -18.53 0.47
C ILE A 5 3.16 -19.58 1.51
N ILE A 6 2.53 -19.50 2.69
CA ILE A 6 2.82 -20.32 3.85
C ILE A 6 1.54 -20.88 4.47
N THR A 7 1.70 -21.99 5.19
CA THR A 7 0.67 -22.72 5.93
C THR A 7 1.23 -23.11 7.29
N LYS A 8 0.41 -23.71 8.18
CA LYS A 8 0.89 -24.20 9.48
C LYS A 8 1.93 -25.32 9.35
N GLU A 9 1.93 -26.02 8.21
CA GLU A 9 2.80 -27.15 7.89
C GLU A 9 4.07 -26.72 7.13
N THR A 10 4.21 -25.43 6.81
CA THR A 10 5.38 -24.93 6.07
C THR A 10 6.65 -24.99 6.93
N ASP A 11 7.76 -25.45 6.35
CA ASP A 11 9.08 -25.37 6.96
C ASP A 11 9.53 -23.91 7.12
N LEU A 12 9.39 -23.40 8.34
CA LEU A 12 9.67 -22.00 8.67
C LEU A 12 11.16 -21.66 8.61
N ASP A 13 12.06 -22.62 8.85
CA ASP A 13 13.49 -22.38 8.73
C ASP A 13 13.87 -22.08 7.28
N SER A 14 13.24 -22.77 6.32
CA SER A 14 13.41 -22.49 4.90
C SER A 14 12.90 -21.09 4.52
N VAL A 15 11.76 -20.66 5.08
CA VAL A 15 11.19 -19.33 4.84
C VAL A 15 12.12 -18.24 5.38
N ILE A 16 12.67 -18.43 6.59
CA ILE A 16 13.62 -17.49 7.21
C ILE A 16 14.93 -17.46 6.41
N ALA A 17 15.44 -18.60 5.94
CA ALA A 17 16.65 -18.65 5.14
C ALA A 17 16.49 -17.89 3.80
N GLU A 18 15.29 -17.93 3.20
CA GLU A 18 14.99 -17.27 1.93
C GLU A 18 14.70 -15.76 2.10
N LEU A 19 13.82 -15.40 3.04
CA LEU A 19 13.30 -14.03 3.18
C LEU A 19 14.09 -13.19 4.19
N GLY A 20 14.79 -13.85 5.12
CA GLY A 20 15.37 -13.23 6.31
C GLY A 20 14.30 -12.87 7.36
N LEU A 21 14.74 -12.15 8.40
CA LEU A 21 13.87 -11.51 9.38
C LEU A 21 14.21 -10.01 9.46
N PRO A 22 13.22 -9.14 9.75
CA PRO A 22 11.81 -9.47 9.99
C PRO A 22 11.02 -9.77 8.70
N VAL A 23 9.85 -10.38 8.85
CA VAL A 23 8.83 -10.55 7.81
C VAL A 23 7.49 -9.96 8.24
N ILE A 24 6.64 -9.62 7.27
CA ILE A 24 5.22 -9.36 7.50
C ILE A 24 4.41 -10.59 7.07
N ILE A 25 3.62 -11.12 7.99
CA ILE A 25 2.64 -12.17 7.72
C ILE A 25 1.29 -11.50 7.45
N LYS A 26 0.66 -11.82 6.32
CA LYS A 26 -0.63 -11.22 5.94
C LYS A 26 -1.56 -12.23 5.25
N PRO A 27 -2.89 -12.13 5.48
CA PRO A 27 -3.86 -12.80 4.63
C PRO A 27 -3.78 -12.23 3.20
N VAL A 28 -3.99 -13.05 2.17
CA VAL A 28 -3.78 -12.64 0.77
C VAL A 28 -4.95 -11.79 0.24
N HIS A 29 -6.18 -12.09 0.67
CA HIS A 29 -7.41 -11.46 0.17
C HIS A 29 -8.06 -10.55 1.21
N GLU A 30 -7.27 -9.83 2.00
CA GLU A 30 -7.78 -8.88 2.97
C GLU A 30 -7.29 -7.46 2.76
N GLY A 31 -8.12 -6.51 3.21
CA GLY A 31 -7.83 -5.09 3.17
C GLY A 31 -7.56 -4.52 4.57
N SER A 32 -7.28 -3.22 4.62
CA SER A 32 -7.22 -2.45 5.88
C SER A 32 -6.25 -2.99 6.94
N SER A 33 -5.24 -3.74 6.50
CA SER A 33 -4.22 -4.36 7.35
C SER A 33 -4.75 -5.38 8.37
N VAL A 34 -5.95 -5.92 8.15
CA VAL A 34 -6.58 -6.91 9.04
C VAL A 34 -5.82 -8.23 8.98
N GLY A 35 -5.64 -8.89 10.13
CA GLY A 35 -4.93 -10.17 10.22
C GLY A 35 -3.41 -10.10 10.01
N MET A 36 -2.83 -8.91 9.81
CA MET A 36 -1.39 -8.76 9.60
C MET A 36 -0.59 -8.82 10.92
N SER A 37 0.64 -9.35 10.84
CA SER A 37 1.59 -9.39 11.95
C SER A 37 3.02 -9.21 11.45
N LYS A 38 3.78 -8.30 12.05
CA LYS A 38 5.24 -8.24 11.91
C LYS A 38 5.86 -9.33 12.78
N VAL A 39 6.72 -10.15 12.19
CA VAL A 39 7.41 -11.25 12.86
C VAL A 39 8.91 -10.98 12.84
N GLU A 40 9.49 -10.81 14.03
CA GLU A 40 10.92 -10.52 14.21
C GLU A 40 11.72 -11.75 14.64
N LYS A 41 11.04 -12.80 15.10
CA LYS A 41 11.64 -14.05 15.59
C LYS A 41 10.86 -15.27 15.11
N ALA A 42 11.57 -16.38 14.94
CA ALA A 42 10.99 -17.65 14.49
C ALA A 42 9.82 -18.13 15.38
N GLU A 43 9.91 -17.89 16.69
CA GLU A 43 8.90 -18.30 17.68
C GLU A 43 7.52 -17.64 17.48
N ASP A 44 7.47 -16.47 16.84
CA ASP A 44 6.22 -15.71 16.66
C ASP A 44 5.43 -16.13 15.40
N PHE A 45 6.00 -16.94 14.51
CA PHE A 45 5.35 -17.34 13.25
C PHE A 45 4.04 -18.09 13.48
N ALA A 46 4.01 -19.04 14.42
CA ALA A 46 2.83 -19.87 14.63
C ALA A 46 1.60 -19.03 15.01
N ALA A 47 1.78 -18.08 15.93
CA ALA A 47 0.72 -17.16 16.34
C ALA A 47 0.32 -16.20 15.20
N ALA A 48 1.30 -15.71 14.42
CA ALA A 48 1.04 -14.84 13.28
C ALA A 48 0.23 -15.54 12.17
N ILE A 49 0.57 -16.79 11.84
CA ILE A 49 -0.18 -17.61 10.88
C ILE A 49 -1.58 -17.90 11.40
N GLU A 50 -1.72 -18.26 12.67
CA GLU A 50 -3.04 -18.50 13.27
C GLU A 50 -3.92 -17.25 13.18
N LYS A 51 -3.39 -16.08 13.52
CA LYS A 51 -4.11 -14.81 13.38
C LYS A 51 -4.53 -14.56 11.92
N ALA A 52 -3.61 -14.71 10.97
CA ALA A 52 -3.92 -14.46 9.56
C ALA A 52 -4.96 -15.46 9.00
N THR A 53 -4.88 -16.73 9.41
CA THR A 53 -5.82 -17.79 8.97
C THR A 53 -7.24 -17.64 9.50
N GLN A 54 -7.48 -16.76 10.48
CA GLN A 54 -8.84 -16.39 10.89
C GLN A 54 -9.55 -15.52 9.84
N HIS A 55 -8.80 -14.90 8.93
CA HIS A 55 -9.31 -13.96 7.94
C HIS A 55 -9.21 -14.48 6.50
N ASP A 56 -8.23 -15.32 6.18
CA ASP A 56 -8.09 -15.93 4.86
C ASP A 56 -7.51 -17.34 4.94
N ALA A 57 -7.94 -18.22 4.05
CA ALA A 57 -7.35 -19.55 3.88
C ALA A 57 -5.93 -19.49 3.29
N VAL A 58 -5.59 -18.40 2.58
CA VAL A 58 -4.26 -18.20 1.99
C VAL A 58 -3.49 -17.13 2.76
N VAL A 59 -2.32 -17.51 3.28
CA VAL A 59 -1.44 -16.62 4.05
C VAL A 59 -0.09 -16.48 3.35
N MET A 60 0.47 -15.28 3.40
CA MET A 60 1.76 -14.95 2.81
C MET A 60 2.71 -14.38 3.86
N ALA A 61 3.97 -14.83 3.82
CA ALA A 61 5.11 -14.14 4.41
C ALA A 61 5.79 -13.30 3.34
N GLU A 62 6.02 -12.02 3.64
CA GLU A 62 6.77 -11.12 2.77
C GLU A 62 7.94 -10.51 3.56
N LYS A 63 9.09 -10.36 2.91
CA LYS A 63 10.23 -9.68 3.52
C LYS A 63 9.83 -8.28 4.00
N TRP A 64 10.17 -7.95 5.25
CA TRP A 64 9.94 -6.62 5.77
C TRP A 64 10.81 -5.59 5.06
N ILE A 65 10.19 -4.50 4.61
CA ILE A 65 10.91 -3.35 4.05
C ILE A 65 10.90 -2.24 5.09
N THR A 66 12.08 -1.72 5.42
CA THR A 66 12.24 -0.56 6.29
C THR A 66 12.53 0.66 5.43
N GLY A 67 11.78 1.73 5.63
CA GLY A 67 12.00 2.99 4.92
C GLY A 67 10.75 3.87 4.84
N ARG A 68 10.68 4.70 3.79
CA ARG A 68 9.59 5.67 3.60
C ARG A 68 8.42 5.03 2.87
N GLU A 69 7.20 5.31 3.31
CA GLU A 69 5.96 4.84 2.67
C GLU A 69 5.31 5.96 1.85
N PHE A 70 4.80 5.58 0.68
CA PHE A 70 4.20 6.47 -0.30
C PHE A 70 2.91 5.87 -0.85
N THR A 71 1.98 6.73 -1.23
CA THR A 71 0.82 6.35 -2.04
C THR A 71 0.74 7.21 -3.29
N ILE A 72 0.34 6.57 -4.39
CA ILE A 72 0.14 7.21 -5.69
C ILE A 72 -1.29 6.88 -6.11
N SER A 73 -2.13 7.92 -6.17
CA SER A 73 -3.50 7.80 -6.69
C SER A 73 -3.52 8.01 -8.19
N PHE A 74 -4.44 7.35 -8.87
CA PHE A 74 -4.65 7.47 -10.31
C PHE A 74 -6.05 8.00 -10.59
N LEU A 75 -6.16 8.85 -11.60
CA LEU A 75 -7.42 9.34 -12.13
C LEU A 75 -7.27 9.45 -13.65
N ASN A 76 -8.17 8.81 -14.41
CA ASN A 76 -8.16 8.82 -15.86
C ASN A 76 -6.80 8.41 -16.46
N GLY A 77 -6.22 7.33 -15.92
CA GLY A 77 -4.91 6.82 -16.34
C GLY A 77 -3.71 7.71 -16.02
N GLN A 78 -3.90 8.84 -15.32
CA GLN A 78 -2.83 9.75 -14.93
C GLN A 78 -2.52 9.63 -13.43
N PRO A 79 -1.23 9.61 -13.04
CA PRO A 79 -0.86 9.68 -11.64
C PRO A 79 -1.13 11.07 -11.07
N LEU A 80 -1.72 11.12 -9.88
CA LEU A 80 -1.83 12.33 -9.05
C LEU A 80 -0.52 12.53 -8.24
N PRO A 81 -0.35 13.66 -7.54
CA PRO A 81 0.84 13.90 -6.72
C PRO A 81 1.08 12.79 -5.71
N VAL A 82 2.35 12.43 -5.53
CA VAL A 82 2.73 11.40 -4.57
C VAL A 82 2.49 11.93 -3.16
N ILE A 83 1.91 11.10 -2.30
CA ILE A 83 1.75 11.41 -0.88
C ILE A 83 2.73 10.56 -0.10
N ARG A 84 3.53 11.18 0.77
CA ARG A 84 4.31 10.44 1.77
C ARG A 84 3.47 10.19 3.02
N LEU A 85 3.41 8.95 3.48
CA LEU A 85 2.81 8.60 4.77
C LEU A 85 3.87 8.73 5.86
N GLN A 86 3.51 9.40 6.95
CA GLN A 86 4.37 9.62 8.12
C GLN A 86 3.58 9.25 9.38
N PRO A 87 3.39 7.95 9.66
CA PRO A 87 2.79 7.54 10.91
C PRO A 87 3.72 7.91 12.10
N PRO A 88 3.16 8.08 13.30
CA PRO A 88 3.93 8.30 14.53
C PRO A 88 4.98 7.21 14.77
N ALA A 89 6.08 7.55 15.46
CA ALA A 89 7.23 6.66 15.64
C ALA A 89 6.92 5.37 16.43
N ASP A 90 5.85 5.36 17.23
CA ASP A 90 5.36 4.20 17.97
C ASP A 90 4.51 3.23 17.12
N VAL A 91 4.18 3.62 15.89
CA VAL A 91 3.41 2.79 14.96
C VAL A 91 4.38 1.98 14.08
N ALA A 92 4.36 0.65 14.24
CA ALA A 92 5.27 -0.25 13.53
C ALA A 92 5.03 -0.29 12.00
N PHE A 93 3.78 -0.11 11.57
CA PHE A 93 3.37 0.04 10.17
C PHE A 93 1.97 0.67 10.11
N TYR A 94 1.55 1.13 8.92
CA TYR A 94 0.24 1.74 8.69
C TYR A 94 -0.90 0.69 8.80
N ASP A 95 -1.23 0.33 10.04
CA ASP A 95 -2.23 -0.64 10.42
C ASP A 95 -3.65 -0.04 10.49
N TYR A 96 -4.63 -0.84 10.91
CA TYR A 96 -6.02 -0.41 11.01
C TYR A 96 -6.20 0.77 11.98
N GLU A 97 -5.49 0.76 13.12
CA GLU A 97 -5.59 1.81 14.13
C GLU A 97 -5.01 3.12 13.58
N ALA A 98 -3.86 3.06 12.91
CA ALA A 98 -3.26 4.21 12.23
C ALA A 98 -4.15 4.77 11.10
N LYS A 99 -4.91 3.91 10.41
CA LYS A 99 -5.80 4.29 9.30
C LYS A 99 -7.09 4.99 9.75
N TYR A 100 -7.67 4.57 10.87
CA TYR A 100 -9.06 4.94 11.22
C TYR A 100 -9.26 5.51 12.62
N GLN A 101 -8.31 5.31 13.54
CA GLN A 101 -8.48 5.70 14.95
C GLN A 101 -7.50 6.79 15.38
N ARG A 102 -6.34 6.90 14.72
CA ARG A 102 -5.35 7.94 14.99
C ARG A 102 -5.55 9.18 14.12
N ASN A 103 -5.36 10.34 14.75
CA ASN A 103 -5.47 11.66 14.10
C ASN A 103 -4.11 12.35 13.90
N ASP A 104 -3.02 11.70 14.28
CA ASP A 104 -1.65 12.24 14.28
C ASP A 104 -0.77 11.63 13.18
N VAL A 105 -1.36 10.91 12.21
CA VAL A 105 -0.65 10.53 10.99
C VAL A 105 -0.49 11.76 10.10
N GLU A 106 0.76 12.11 9.80
CA GLU A 106 1.09 13.19 8.90
C GLU A 106 1.16 12.69 7.45
N TYR A 107 0.79 13.58 6.52
CA TYR A 107 0.80 13.29 5.09
C TYR A 107 1.54 14.40 4.35
N GLY A 108 2.62 14.04 3.66
CA GLY A 108 3.47 14.96 2.93
C GLY A 108 3.03 15.12 1.49
N ILE A 109 2.58 16.33 1.13
CA ILE A 109 2.44 16.83 -0.25
C ILE A 109 3.02 18.25 -0.27
N PRO A 110 4.23 18.48 -0.84
CA PRO A 110 5.10 17.53 -1.55
C PRO A 110 5.62 16.37 -0.69
N CYS A 111 5.90 15.22 -1.31
CA CYS A 111 6.27 13.98 -0.61
C CYS A 111 7.73 13.94 -0.08
N GLY A 112 8.57 14.90 -0.49
CA GLY A 112 9.97 14.99 -0.08
C GLY A 112 10.92 14.04 -0.86
N LEU A 113 10.49 13.46 -1.97
CA LEU A 113 11.38 12.88 -2.97
C LEU A 113 11.97 13.99 -3.86
N SER A 114 13.11 13.71 -4.50
CA SER A 114 13.54 14.55 -5.62
C SER A 114 12.58 14.40 -6.81
N GLU A 115 12.51 15.40 -7.69
CA GLU A 115 11.63 15.36 -8.87
C GLU A 115 11.90 14.10 -9.74
N THR A 116 13.16 13.71 -9.88
CA THR A 116 13.58 12.51 -10.61
C THR A 116 13.07 11.23 -9.95
N GLU A 117 13.17 11.13 -8.62
CA GLU A 117 12.66 9.97 -7.87
C GLU A 117 11.14 9.91 -7.88
N GLU A 118 10.46 11.05 -7.75
CA GLU A 118 9.00 11.12 -7.79
C GLU A 118 8.47 10.65 -9.14
N LYS A 119 9.06 11.12 -10.25
CA LYS A 119 8.72 10.64 -11.61
C LYS A 119 9.02 9.16 -11.78
N LYS A 120 10.13 8.66 -11.24
CA LYS A 120 10.49 7.24 -11.28
C LYS A 120 9.45 6.39 -10.56
N LEU A 121 9.00 6.82 -9.39
CA LEU A 121 7.98 6.15 -8.60
C LEU A 121 6.62 6.17 -9.31
N GLN A 122 6.18 7.34 -9.80
CA GLN A 122 4.93 7.47 -10.57
C GLN A 122 4.92 6.55 -11.81
N ALA A 123 6.02 6.50 -12.57
CA ALA A 123 6.13 5.63 -13.74
C ALA A 123 6.13 4.14 -13.35
N LEU A 124 6.74 3.77 -12.23
CA LEU A 124 6.70 2.41 -11.71
C LEU A 124 5.27 2.01 -11.33
N CYS A 125 4.58 2.85 -10.56
CA CYS A 125 3.21 2.60 -10.12
C CYS A 125 2.25 2.57 -11.31
N LEU A 126 2.37 3.48 -12.29
CA LEU A 126 1.51 3.47 -13.48
C LEU A 126 1.61 2.16 -14.26
N ARG A 127 2.83 1.65 -14.47
CA ARG A 127 3.03 0.34 -15.12
C ARG A 127 2.39 -0.80 -14.33
N ALA A 128 2.48 -0.77 -13.00
CA ALA A 128 1.87 -1.79 -12.17
C ALA A 128 0.33 -1.72 -12.17
N PHE A 129 -0.24 -0.52 -12.15
CA PHE A 129 -1.68 -0.30 -12.25
C PHE A 129 -2.23 -0.86 -13.57
N GLN A 130 -1.54 -0.58 -14.67
CA GLN A 130 -1.87 -1.13 -15.99
C GLN A 130 -1.65 -2.65 -16.07
N ALA A 131 -0.59 -3.18 -15.45
CA ALA A 131 -0.26 -4.61 -15.51
C ALA A 131 -1.32 -5.50 -14.85
N VAL A 132 -2.05 -4.98 -13.86
CA VAL A 132 -3.17 -5.70 -13.22
C VAL A 132 -4.50 -5.45 -13.92
N GLY A 133 -4.50 -4.71 -15.04
CA GLY A 133 -5.72 -4.35 -15.78
C GLY A 133 -6.60 -3.32 -15.06
N ALA A 134 -6.05 -2.58 -14.10
CA ALA A 134 -6.81 -1.52 -13.43
C ALA A 134 -6.97 -0.30 -14.34
N GLU A 135 -8.18 0.25 -14.35
CA GLU A 135 -8.58 1.39 -15.15
C GLU A 135 -9.43 2.36 -14.31
N GLY A 136 -9.73 3.52 -14.88
CA GLY A 136 -10.51 4.53 -14.20
C GLY A 136 -9.71 5.26 -13.12
N TRP A 137 -9.86 4.78 -11.88
CA TRP A 137 -9.25 5.36 -10.70
C TRP A 137 -8.83 4.29 -9.71
N GLY A 138 -7.90 4.65 -8.83
CA GLY A 138 -7.39 3.74 -7.81
C GLY A 138 -6.16 4.30 -7.14
N ARG A 139 -5.45 3.48 -6.37
CA ARG A 139 -4.14 3.84 -5.85
C ARG A 139 -3.19 2.65 -5.79
N ILE A 140 -1.91 2.93 -5.73
CA ILE A 140 -0.86 1.99 -5.41
C ILE A 140 -0.07 2.51 -4.22
N ASP A 141 0.15 1.61 -3.26
CA ASP A 141 0.95 1.87 -2.08
C ASP A 141 2.34 1.25 -2.29
N ALA A 142 3.38 2.00 -1.93
CA ALA A 142 4.77 1.66 -2.21
C ALA A 142 5.69 2.10 -1.07
N MET A 143 6.80 1.40 -0.91
CA MET A 143 7.88 1.80 -0.01
C MET A 143 9.15 2.13 -0.77
N GLN A 144 9.97 3.00 -0.19
CA GLN A 144 11.37 3.17 -0.58
C GLN A 144 12.27 2.69 0.57
N ASP A 145 13.14 1.72 0.30
CA ASP A 145 14.10 1.23 1.28
C ASP A 145 15.24 2.25 1.54
N GLU A 146 16.08 1.95 2.53
CA GLU A 146 17.23 2.76 2.91
C GLU A 146 18.30 2.89 1.80
N GLN A 147 18.28 1.99 0.80
CA GLN A 147 19.16 2.03 -0.36
C GLN A 147 18.53 2.82 -1.53
N GLY A 148 17.31 3.35 -1.36
CA GLY A 148 16.61 4.14 -2.35
C GLY A 148 15.81 3.31 -3.38
N ASN A 149 15.68 1.99 -3.20
CA ASN A 149 14.88 1.14 -4.09
C ASN A 149 13.39 1.24 -3.74
N PHE A 150 12.57 1.28 -4.78
CA PHE A 150 11.11 1.27 -4.63
C PHE A 150 10.55 -0.14 -4.66
N TRP A 151 9.63 -0.42 -3.75
CA TRP A 151 8.93 -1.69 -3.56
C TRP A 151 7.42 -1.44 -3.59
N LEU A 152 6.72 -2.04 -4.55
CA LEU A 152 5.26 -1.97 -4.60
C LEU A 152 4.68 -2.93 -3.55
N LEU A 153 3.68 -2.45 -2.80
CA LEU A 153 3.02 -3.23 -1.75
C LEU A 153 1.72 -3.84 -2.26
N GLU A 154 0.81 -2.98 -2.70
CA GLU A 154 -0.54 -3.37 -3.11
C GLU A 154 -1.16 -2.35 -4.08
N VAL A 155 -2.18 -2.83 -4.80
CA VAL A 155 -3.08 -2.00 -5.60
C VAL A 155 -4.43 -1.96 -4.90
N ASN A 156 -5.04 -0.78 -4.84
CA ASN A 156 -6.40 -0.61 -4.38
C ASN A 156 -7.25 -0.01 -5.49
N THR A 157 -8.14 -0.84 -6.05
CA THR A 157 -9.03 -0.50 -7.17
C THR A 157 -10.35 0.14 -6.74
N VAL A 158 -10.64 0.17 -5.43
CA VAL A 158 -11.80 0.86 -4.84
C VAL A 158 -11.38 1.55 -3.54
N PRO A 159 -10.52 2.58 -3.62
CA PRO A 159 -9.97 3.20 -2.43
C PRO A 159 -11.04 4.02 -1.69
N GLY A 160 -10.78 4.27 -0.40
CA GLY A 160 -11.66 5.11 0.42
C GLY A 160 -11.83 6.53 -0.14
N MET A 161 -13.01 7.11 0.11
CA MET A 161 -13.41 8.45 -0.34
C MET A 161 -13.91 9.32 0.82
N THR A 162 -13.42 9.09 2.03
CA THR A 162 -13.72 9.92 3.21
C THR A 162 -12.85 11.19 3.24
N SER A 163 -13.12 12.12 4.15
CA SER A 163 -12.31 13.32 4.38
C SER A 163 -10.84 13.02 4.75
N HIS A 164 -10.56 11.83 5.27
CA HIS A 164 -9.22 11.37 5.63
C HIS A 164 -8.56 10.52 4.54
N SER A 165 -9.28 10.21 3.47
CA SER A 165 -8.79 9.32 2.42
C SER A 165 -7.77 10.00 1.51
N LEU A 166 -6.89 9.18 0.94
CA LEU A 166 -5.70 9.66 0.22
C LEU A 166 -6.00 10.11 -1.21
N VAL A 167 -6.99 9.52 -1.89
CA VAL A 167 -7.38 9.97 -3.25
C VAL A 167 -7.93 11.40 -3.23
N PRO A 168 -8.91 11.77 -2.37
CA PRO A 168 -9.34 13.17 -2.25
C PRO A 168 -8.20 14.13 -1.89
N LYS A 169 -7.26 13.70 -1.05
CA LYS A 169 -6.11 14.53 -0.66
C LYS A 169 -5.16 14.79 -1.84
N ALA A 170 -4.87 13.76 -2.65
CA ALA A 170 -4.04 13.90 -3.86
C ALA A 170 -4.72 14.77 -4.91
N ALA A 171 -6.03 14.57 -5.14
CA ALA A 171 -6.80 15.33 -6.12
C ALA A 171 -6.89 16.82 -5.73
N LYS A 172 -7.12 17.12 -4.44
CA LYS A 172 -7.14 18.49 -3.92
C LYS A 172 -5.83 19.22 -4.14
N ALA A 173 -4.69 18.53 -4.08
CA ALA A 173 -3.38 19.13 -4.32
C ALA A 173 -3.19 19.63 -5.76
N VAL A 174 -4.00 19.15 -6.71
CA VAL A 174 -4.02 19.63 -8.11
C VAL A 174 -5.29 20.40 -8.47
N GLY A 175 -6.07 20.81 -7.47
CA GLY A 175 -7.18 21.75 -7.64
C GLY A 175 -8.58 21.16 -7.69
N TYR A 176 -8.75 19.84 -7.58
CA TYR A 176 -10.10 19.24 -7.51
C TYR A 176 -10.74 19.48 -6.15
N SER A 177 -11.97 19.97 -6.15
CA SER A 177 -12.90 19.74 -5.04
C SER A 177 -13.32 18.26 -4.97
N PHE A 178 -13.93 17.86 -3.86
CA PHE A 178 -14.43 16.50 -3.71
C PHE A 178 -15.51 16.17 -4.75
N ASP A 179 -16.43 17.11 -4.99
CA ASP A 179 -17.51 16.93 -5.95
C ASP A 179 -16.97 16.81 -7.38
N GLU A 180 -16.00 17.65 -7.77
CA GLU A 180 -15.34 17.56 -9.07
C GLU A 180 -14.58 16.24 -9.24
N LEU A 181 -13.93 15.73 -8.18
CA LEU A 181 -13.30 14.42 -8.20
C LEU A 181 -14.34 13.30 -8.43
N CYS A 182 -15.47 13.33 -7.72
CA CYS A 182 -16.54 12.36 -7.91
C CYS A 182 -17.11 12.38 -9.34
N VAL A 183 -17.31 13.57 -9.90
CA VAL A 183 -17.75 13.74 -11.29
C VAL A 183 -16.69 13.22 -12.26
N ALA A 184 -15.42 13.58 -12.08
CA ALA A 184 -14.32 13.09 -12.93
C ALA A 184 -14.17 11.56 -12.90
N ILE A 185 -14.44 10.91 -11.77
CA ILE A 185 -14.50 9.44 -11.68
C ILE A 185 -15.69 8.91 -12.47
N LEU A 186 -16.88 9.50 -12.32
CA LEU A 186 -18.08 9.08 -13.01
C LEU A 186 -18.00 9.27 -14.53
N GLU A 187 -17.41 10.36 -15.00
CA GLU A 187 -17.23 10.68 -16.42
C GLU A 187 -16.47 9.59 -17.18
N GLN A 188 -15.57 8.86 -16.52
CA GLN A 188 -14.81 7.76 -17.12
C GLN A 188 -15.67 6.54 -17.47
N THR A 189 -16.91 6.48 -16.96
CA THR A 189 -17.88 5.43 -17.32
C THR A 189 -18.64 5.72 -18.61
N LEU A 190 -18.53 6.95 -19.13
CA LEU A 190 -19.21 7.38 -20.35
C LEU A 190 -18.32 7.01 -21.55
N GLU A 191 -18.85 6.22 -22.48
CA GLU A 191 -18.15 5.90 -23.73
C GLU A 191 -17.89 7.18 -24.54
N GLY A 192 -16.63 7.44 -24.93
CA GLY A 192 -16.32 8.39 -26.01
C GLY A 192 -15.50 9.65 -25.68
N THR A 193 -14.83 9.76 -24.54
CA THR A 193 -13.85 10.83 -24.29
C THR A 193 -12.42 10.30 -24.24
N ALA A 194 -11.83 10.16 -25.43
CA ALA A 194 -10.38 10.14 -25.66
C ALA A 194 -9.94 11.48 -26.23
#